data_AF-A0A3D8RQT3-F1
#
_entry.id   AF-A0A3D8RQT3-F1
#
_cell.length_a   1.000
_cell.length_b   1.000
_cell.length_c   1.000
_cell.angle_alpha   90.00
_cell.angle_beta   90.00
_cell.angle_gamma   90.00
#
_symmetry.space_group_name_H-M   'P 1'
#
loop_
_entity.id
_entity.type
_entity.pdbx_description
1 polymer ?
#
loop_
_entity_poly.entity_id
_entity_poly.type
_entity_poly.pdbx_seq_one_letter_code
_entity_poly.pdbx_strand_id
1 'polypeptide(L)'
;MELARLAYRAVEDDDDDDIRELRRFFFLDQHMDNLRQVYHNVQAYGTLGQESTDEVWQPTIYCDLSRFKEVEKADSKGETVLLNTKTGVTTNLNEEYIGCKTTGATIAYTSVLRRPDDTGYTEITLCPWYLVEIGNAQYRNVVGGMIDRTGQASYDPGRGFKGNEPNADVWASRLDFTLLHEFSHALPITEGRTLDLYYKWEACVANGGEDTACLNADTYAYFALGVHCIKVPRVKFSKEGKHQLMRRAGKRAGQLIMKLWNA
;
A
#
# COMPACT_ATOMS: atom_id res chain seq x y z
N MET A 1 2.97 -2.28 -7.71
CA MET A 1 2.39 -1.81 -9.00
C MET A 1 1.16 -2.58 -9.44
N GLU A 2 1.20 -3.92 -9.45
CA GLU A 2 0.03 -4.70 -9.87
C GLU A 2 -1.21 -4.46 -8.99
N LEU A 3 -1.04 -4.28 -7.68
CA LEU A 3 -2.14 -3.86 -6.78
C LEU A 3 -2.82 -2.58 -7.28
N ALA A 4 -2.04 -1.53 -7.61
CA ALA A 4 -2.56 -0.28 -8.14
C ALA A 4 -3.26 -0.47 -9.50
N ARG A 5 -2.71 -1.29 -10.40
CA ARG A 5 -3.34 -1.60 -11.71
C ARG A 5 -4.68 -2.31 -11.56
N LEU A 6 -4.75 -3.31 -10.69
CA LEU A 6 -5.98 -4.04 -10.42
C LEU A 6 -7.03 -3.13 -9.79
N ALA A 7 -6.63 -2.31 -8.82
CA ALA A 7 -7.50 -1.33 -8.18
C ALA A 7 -8.03 -0.29 -9.18
N TYR A 8 -7.15 0.29 -10.01
CA TYR A 8 -7.53 1.25 -11.05
C TYR A 8 -8.65 0.69 -11.95
N ARG A 9 -8.44 -0.51 -12.51
CA ARG A 9 -9.43 -1.18 -13.36
C ARG A 9 -10.73 -1.47 -12.60
N ALA A 10 -10.64 -1.85 -11.34
CA ALA A 10 -11.81 -2.14 -10.51
C ALA A 10 -12.61 -0.88 -10.12
N VAL A 11 -12.01 0.32 -10.17
CA VAL A 11 -12.74 1.59 -9.99
C VAL A 11 -13.42 2.02 -11.31
N GLU A 12 -12.89 1.60 -12.46
CA GLU A 12 -13.53 1.82 -13.77
C GLU A 12 -14.67 0.83 -14.04
N ASP A 13 -14.52 -0.42 -13.59
CA ASP A 13 -15.48 -1.51 -13.79
C ASP A 13 -16.44 -1.61 -12.60
N ASP A 14 -17.65 -1.05 -12.75
CA ASP A 14 -18.68 -1.04 -11.70
C ASP A 14 -19.55 -2.31 -11.70
N ASP A 15 -19.21 -3.38 -12.43
CA ASP A 15 -20.08 -4.56 -12.54
C ASP A 15 -19.90 -5.59 -11.39
N ASP A 16 -18.89 -5.44 -10.54
CA ASP A 16 -18.58 -6.41 -9.46
C ASP A 16 -19.13 -5.96 -8.09
N ASP A 17 -20.24 -6.57 -7.67
CA ASP A 17 -20.94 -6.27 -6.40
C ASP A 17 -20.03 -6.29 -5.17
N ASP A 18 -19.08 -7.25 -5.10
CA ASP A 18 -18.18 -7.39 -3.95
C ASP A 18 -17.13 -6.26 -3.92
N ILE A 19 -16.69 -5.78 -5.08
CA ILE A 19 -15.82 -4.59 -5.16
C ILE A 19 -16.59 -3.34 -4.81
N ARG A 20 -17.84 -3.18 -5.27
CA ARG A 20 -18.67 -2.02 -4.88
C ARG A 20 -18.93 -2.00 -3.38
N GLU A 21 -19.18 -3.16 -2.77
CA GLU A 21 -19.28 -3.30 -1.33
C GLU A 21 -17.98 -2.88 -0.64
N LEU A 22 -16.84 -3.43 -1.06
CA LEU A 22 -15.52 -3.10 -0.52
C LEU A 22 -15.20 -1.60 -0.63
N ARG A 23 -15.49 -1.00 -1.78
CA ARG A 23 -15.26 0.43 -2.06
C ARG A 23 -15.99 1.32 -1.05
N ARG A 24 -17.23 0.97 -0.75
CA ARG A 24 -18.08 1.68 0.24
C ARG A 24 -17.62 1.49 1.69
N PHE A 25 -16.68 0.59 1.95
CA PHE A 25 -16.05 0.54 3.28
C PHE A 25 -15.09 1.70 3.47
N PHE A 26 -14.53 2.24 2.39
CA PHE A 26 -13.35 3.07 2.42
C PHE A 26 -13.54 4.47 1.84
N PHE A 27 -14.48 4.64 0.91
CA PHE A 27 -14.65 5.88 0.18
C PHE A 27 -16.12 6.22 -0.07
N LEU A 28 -16.41 7.53 -0.05
CA LEU A 28 -17.65 8.07 -0.58
C LEU A 28 -17.65 8.04 -2.12
N ASP A 29 -18.82 7.79 -2.71
CA ASP A 29 -19.00 7.70 -4.18
C ASP A 29 -18.61 9.02 -4.90
N GLN A 30 -18.59 10.16 -4.22
CA GLN A 30 -18.16 11.44 -4.82
C GLN A 30 -16.64 11.53 -5.05
N HIS A 31 -15.83 10.68 -4.42
CA HIS A 31 -14.37 10.72 -4.50
C HIS A 31 -13.78 9.77 -5.55
N MET A 32 -14.61 9.21 -6.43
CA MET A 32 -14.17 8.19 -7.40
C MET A 32 -13.12 8.71 -8.38
N ASP A 33 -13.20 9.99 -8.79
CA ASP A 33 -12.22 10.58 -9.69
C ASP A 33 -10.85 10.73 -9.01
N ASN A 34 -10.80 11.16 -7.75
CA ASN A 34 -9.57 11.17 -6.95
C ASN A 34 -8.98 9.76 -6.85
N LEU A 35 -9.85 8.76 -6.65
CA LEU A 35 -9.43 7.36 -6.56
C LEU A 35 -8.74 6.87 -7.83
N ARG A 36 -9.36 7.12 -8.98
CA ARG A 36 -8.80 6.78 -10.30
C ARG A 36 -7.48 7.51 -10.51
N GLN A 37 -7.42 8.80 -10.20
CA GLN A 37 -6.22 9.63 -10.38
C GLN A 37 -5.04 9.09 -9.56
N VAL A 38 -5.23 8.81 -8.27
CA VAL A 38 -4.14 8.29 -7.42
C VAL A 38 -3.64 6.95 -7.91
N TYR A 39 -4.53 5.99 -8.19
CA TYR A 39 -4.09 4.69 -8.71
C TYR A 39 -3.44 4.79 -10.09
N HIS A 40 -3.90 5.70 -10.95
CA HIS A 40 -3.26 5.96 -12.24
C HIS A 40 -1.84 6.50 -12.02
N ASN A 41 -1.68 7.55 -11.21
CA ASN A 41 -0.40 8.23 -11.05
C ASN A 41 0.64 7.37 -10.33
N VAL A 42 0.24 6.59 -9.31
CA VAL A 42 1.15 5.63 -8.66
C VAL A 42 1.70 4.60 -9.64
N GLN A 43 0.97 4.24 -10.71
CA GLN A 43 1.49 3.30 -11.71
C GLN A 43 2.67 3.85 -12.51
N ALA A 44 2.89 5.16 -12.55
CA ALA A 44 4.06 5.78 -13.17
C ALA A 44 5.36 5.38 -12.45
N TYR A 45 5.28 4.99 -11.18
CA TYR A 45 6.41 4.40 -10.45
C TYR A 45 6.65 2.92 -10.81
N GLY A 46 6.02 2.40 -11.87
CA GLY A 46 6.36 1.10 -12.43
C GLY A 46 7.72 1.05 -13.11
N THR A 47 8.35 2.20 -13.35
CA THR A 47 9.66 2.35 -14.00
C THR A 47 10.75 2.80 -13.02
N LEU A 48 10.62 2.48 -11.73
CA LEU A 48 11.59 2.81 -10.67
C LEU A 48 13.03 2.54 -11.11
N GLY A 49 13.91 3.47 -10.79
CA GLY A 49 15.33 3.45 -11.19
C GLY A 49 15.65 4.31 -12.42
N GLN A 50 14.64 4.92 -13.04
CA GLN A 50 14.82 6.00 -14.02
C GLN A 50 15.03 7.35 -13.31
N GLU A 51 15.70 8.29 -13.99
CA GLU A 51 15.84 9.66 -13.49
C GLU A 51 14.47 10.33 -13.39
N SER A 52 14.27 11.13 -12.33
CA SER A 52 13.09 11.98 -12.22
C SER A 52 13.13 13.03 -13.32
N THR A 53 11.99 13.27 -13.96
CA THR A 53 11.82 14.31 -14.99
C THR A 53 10.75 15.30 -14.55
N ASP A 54 10.63 16.43 -15.25
CA ASP A 54 9.55 17.40 -15.01
C ASP A 54 8.16 16.80 -15.26
N GLU A 55 8.07 15.76 -16.10
CA GLU A 55 6.83 15.08 -16.47
C GLU A 55 6.53 13.87 -15.57
N VAL A 56 7.57 13.27 -15.00
CA VAL A 56 7.45 12.07 -14.15
C VAL A 56 8.35 12.23 -12.94
N TRP A 57 7.73 12.62 -11.83
CA TRP A 57 8.37 12.59 -10.53
C TRP A 57 8.72 11.14 -10.16
N GLN A 58 9.95 10.83 -9.75
CA GLN A 58 10.31 9.47 -9.34
C GLN A 58 10.86 9.49 -7.91
N PRO A 59 10.23 8.79 -6.95
CA PRO A 59 10.77 8.69 -5.61
C PRO A 59 12.04 7.83 -5.61
N THR A 60 13.05 8.24 -4.84
CA THR A 60 14.20 7.38 -4.55
C THR A 60 13.90 6.49 -3.37
N ILE A 61 14.00 5.17 -3.54
CA ILE A 61 13.78 4.21 -2.47
C ILE A 61 15.12 3.85 -1.82
N TYR A 62 15.22 4.03 -0.51
CA TYR A 62 16.35 3.61 0.30
C TYR A 62 15.96 2.43 1.18
N CYS A 63 16.85 1.44 1.26
CA CYS A 63 16.67 0.23 2.07
C CYS A 63 17.47 0.27 3.38
N ASP A 64 18.09 1.41 3.69
CA ASP A 64 18.84 1.64 4.91
C ASP A 64 18.82 3.11 5.34
N LEU A 65 19.44 3.35 6.49
CA LEU A 65 19.62 4.69 7.08
C LEU A 65 21.05 5.21 6.91
N SER A 66 21.92 4.56 6.13
CA SER A 66 23.36 4.88 6.07
C SER A 66 23.64 6.25 5.46
N ARG A 67 22.68 6.80 4.71
CA ARG A 67 22.77 8.15 4.14
C ARG A 67 22.65 9.23 5.20
N PHE A 68 22.05 8.94 6.34
CA PHE A 68 21.79 9.92 7.37
C PHE A 68 22.92 10.02 8.38
N LYS A 69 23.28 11.25 8.70
CA LYS A 69 24.21 11.60 9.77
C LYS A 69 23.53 12.55 10.73
N GLU A 70 23.43 12.17 12.00
CA GLU A 70 23.03 13.07 13.06
C GLU A 70 24.15 14.08 13.32
N VAL A 71 23.84 15.36 13.21
CA VAL A 71 24.79 16.47 13.41
C VAL A 71 24.17 17.51 14.33
N GLU A 72 24.99 18.16 15.15
CA GLU A 72 24.55 19.32 15.91
C GLU A 72 24.37 20.51 14.96
N LYS A 73 23.23 21.18 15.07
CA LYS A 73 22.93 22.36 14.26
C LYS A 73 23.75 23.54 14.77
N ALA A 74 24.53 24.13 13.84
CA ALA A 74 25.63 25.06 14.13
C ALA A 74 25.24 26.29 14.97
N ASP A 75 23.96 26.69 14.96
CA ASP A 75 23.46 27.93 15.59
C ASP A 75 22.41 27.69 16.70
N SER A 76 22.23 26.45 17.14
CA SER A 76 21.23 26.09 18.16
C SER A 76 21.84 25.22 19.25
N LYS A 77 21.70 25.64 20.50
CA LYS A 77 22.24 24.93 21.67
C LYS A 77 21.71 23.49 21.76
N GLY A 78 22.49 22.53 21.26
CA GLY A 78 22.25 21.10 21.42
C GLY A 78 21.12 20.51 20.57
N GLU A 79 20.59 21.24 19.59
CA GLU A 79 19.59 20.69 18.68
C GLU A 79 20.29 19.79 17.66
N THR A 80 19.91 18.51 17.64
CA THR A 80 20.41 17.55 16.64
C THR A 80 19.50 17.58 15.42
N VAL A 81 20.11 17.59 14.24
CA VAL A 81 19.43 17.52 12.94
C VAL A 81 19.97 16.33 12.14
N LEU A 82 19.21 15.94 11.13
CA LEU A 82 19.51 14.84 10.24
C LEU A 82 20.09 15.39 8.93
N LEU A 83 21.38 15.16 8.68
CA LEU A 83 22.02 15.47 7.41
C LEU A 83 21.93 14.25 6.48
N ASN A 84 21.27 14.40 5.34
CA ASN A 84 21.35 13.44 4.26
C ASN A 84 22.66 13.66 3.48
N THR A 85 23.64 12.78 3.70
CA THR A 85 24.99 12.86 3.10
C THR A 85 25.00 12.65 1.58
N LYS A 86 23.92 12.11 0.99
CA LYS A 86 23.80 11.94 -0.47
C LYS A 86 23.34 13.23 -1.15
N THR A 87 22.48 14.00 -0.50
CA THR A 87 21.84 15.19 -1.11
C THR A 87 22.30 16.51 -0.50
N GLY A 88 22.97 16.46 0.66
CA GLY A 88 23.37 17.64 1.43
C GLY A 88 22.23 18.34 2.15
N VAL A 89 21.00 17.80 2.10
CA VAL A 89 19.82 18.39 2.74
C VAL A 89 19.79 18.04 4.23
N THR A 90 19.50 19.04 5.05
CA THR A 90 19.31 18.89 6.50
C THR A 90 17.83 18.96 6.85
N THR A 91 17.35 18.02 7.65
CA THR A 91 15.99 18.01 8.21
C THR A 91 16.04 17.89 9.72
N ASN A 92 14.95 18.26 10.41
CA ASN A 92 14.83 17.94 11.83
C ASN A 92 14.78 16.41 12.03
N LEU A 93 15.19 15.91 13.20
CA LEU A 93 14.83 14.55 13.58
C LEU A 93 13.30 14.45 13.67
N ASN A 94 12.73 13.53 12.90
CA ASN A 94 11.30 13.25 12.92
C ASN A 94 11.01 11.91 13.59
N GLU A 95 9.74 11.72 13.97
CA GLU A 95 9.29 10.52 14.66
C GLU A 95 9.46 9.27 13.79
N GLU A 96 9.33 9.41 12.47
CA GLU A 96 9.49 8.32 11.51
C GLU A 96 10.92 7.79 11.48
N TYR A 97 11.93 8.68 11.42
CA TYR A 97 13.33 8.28 11.48
C TYR A 97 13.67 7.61 12.82
N ILE A 98 13.20 8.18 13.93
CA ILE A 98 13.41 7.61 15.27
C ILE A 98 12.74 6.24 15.34
N GLY A 99 11.49 6.12 14.87
CA GLY A 99 10.74 4.88 14.85
C GLY A 99 11.40 3.80 14.00
N CYS A 100 12.00 4.21 12.89
CA CYS A 100 12.75 3.34 11.99
C CYS A 100 14.07 2.86 12.58
N LYS A 101 14.78 3.73 13.30
CA LYS A 101 16.11 3.46 13.85
C LYS A 101 16.07 2.69 15.17
N THR A 102 15.16 3.03 16.09
CA THR A 102 15.27 2.61 17.50
C THR A 102 14.06 1.87 18.06
N THR A 103 12.84 2.29 17.75
CA THR A 103 11.65 1.73 18.44
C THR A 103 10.97 0.59 17.69
N GLY A 104 11.18 0.49 16.37
CA GLY A 104 10.42 -0.43 15.51
C GLY A 104 8.99 0.03 15.24
N ALA A 105 8.63 1.28 15.57
CA ALA A 105 7.28 1.81 15.36
C ALA A 105 7.01 2.22 13.90
N THR A 106 8.05 2.40 13.09
CA THR A 106 7.95 2.84 11.69
C THR A 106 8.47 1.76 10.76
N ILE A 107 7.61 1.29 9.87
CA ILE A 107 7.89 0.23 8.88
C ILE A 107 8.57 0.80 7.64
N ALA A 108 8.04 1.91 7.16
CA ALA A 108 8.57 2.72 6.09
C ALA A 108 8.11 4.17 6.32
N TYR A 109 8.73 5.10 5.61
CA TYR A 109 8.25 6.49 5.59
C TYR A 109 8.68 7.21 4.32
N THR A 110 7.85 8.17 3.93
CA THR A 110 8.09 9.06 2.79
C THR A 110 8.48 10.45 3.25
N SER A 111 9.52 11.02 2.64
CA SER A 111 9.99 12.38 2.89
C SER A 111 9.98 13.18 1.60
N VAL A 112 9.23 14.27 1.59
CA VAL A 112 9.26 15.27 0.51
C VAL A 112 10.27 16.34 0.87
N LEU A 113 11.39 16.37 0.15
CA LEU A 113 12.53 17.21 0.44
C LEU A 113 12.69 18.26 -0.65
N ARG A 114 13.35 19.38 -0.32
CA ARG A 114 13.79 20.38 -1.29
C ARG A 114 15.31 20.40 -1.35
N ARG A 115 15.86 20.36 -2.56
CA ARG A 115 17.28 20.56 -2.81
C ARG A 115 17.64 22.05 -2.68
N PRO A 116 18.94 22.37 -2.55
CA PRO A 116 19.40 23.77 -2.51
C PRO A 116 19.04 24.60 -3.76
N ASP A 117 18.79 23.96 -4.90
CA ASP A 117 18.35 24.59 -6.16
C ASP A 117 16.82 24.74 -6.25
N ASP A 118 16.10 24.53 -5.14
CA ASP A 118 14.63 24.55 -5.00
C ASP A 118 13.89 23.48 -5.80
N THR A 119 14.60 22.50 -6.38
CA THR A 119 13.97 21.31 -6.92
C THR A 119 13.51 20.41 -5.79
N GLY A 120 12.22 20.06 -5.76
CA GLY A 120 11.74 19.06 -4.84
C GLY A 120 12.21 17.67 -5.27
N TYR A 121 12.26 16.74 -4.33
CA TYR A 121 12.38 15.31 -4.61
C TYR A 121 11.76 14.53 -3.47
N THR A 122 11.28 13.32 -3.77
CA THR A 122 10.72 12.44 -2.75
C THR A 122 11.69 11.29 -2.47
N GLU A 123 11.89 10.98 -1.19
CA GLU A 123 12.54 9.77 -0.74
C GLU A 123 11.54 8.85 -0.03
N ILE A 124 11.61 7.56 -0.29
CA ILE A 124 10.93 6.53 0.49
C ILE A 124 12.00 5.74 1.23
N THR A 125 11.87 5.58 2.53
CA THR A 125 12.78 4.79 3.35
C THR A 125 12.07 3.55 3.83
N LEU A 126 12.56 2.37 3.44
CA LEU A 126 12.15 1.10 4.01
C LEU A 126 13.03 0.79 5.20
N CYS A 127 12.44 0.56 6.37
CA CYS A 127 13.23 0.40 7.58
C CYS A 127 14.01 -0.92 7.59
N PRO A 128 15.31 -0.90 7.98
CA PRO A 128 16.13 -2.11 7.97
C PRO A 128 15.54 -3.28 8.75
N TRP A 129 14.96 -3.01 9.93
CA TRP A 129 14.34 -4.05 10.76
C TRP A 129 13.16 -4.70 10.02
N TYR A 130 12.33 -3.91 9.35
CA TYR A 130 11.17 -4.38 8.59
C TYR A 130 11.60 -5.22 7.39
N LEU A 131 12.66 -4.80 6.68
CA LEU A 131 13.23 -5.58 5.58
C LEU A 131 13.80 -6.92 6.05
N VAL A 132 14.38 -6.98 7.25
CA VAL A 132 14.82 -8.24 7.86
C VAL A 132 13.61 -9.11 8.22
N GLU A 133 12.56 -8.55 8.81
CA GLU A 133 11.34 -9.28 9.16
C GLU A 133 10.65 -9.85 7.92
N ILE A 134 10.41 -9.04 6.89
CA ILE A 134 9.87 -9.52 5.61
C ILE A 134 10.83 -10.50 4.93
N GLY A 135 12.14 -10.25 5.00
CA GLY A 135 13.15 -11.17 4.49
C GLY A 135 13.07 -12.56 5.13
N ASN A 136 12.62 -12.65 6.38
CA ASN A 136 12.43 -13.91 7.09
C ASN A 136 10.97 -14.40 7.09
N ALA A 137 10.04 -13.59 6.60
CA ALA A 137 8.64 -13.97 6.50
C ALA A 137 8.45 -15.05 5.42
N GLN A 138 7.59 -16.01 5.74
CA GLN A 138 7.15 -17.03 4.79
C GLN A 138 6.48 -16.41 3.55
N TYR A 139 5.79 -15.27 3.74
CA TYR A 139 5.05 -14.56 2.71
C TYR A 139 5.43 -13.09 2.69
N ARG A 140 6.06 -12.66 1.59
CA ARG A 140 6.66 -11.32 1.48
C ARG A 140 5.79 -10.32 0.70
N ASN A 141 5.03 -10.81 -0.27
CA ASN A 141 4.18 -10.01 -1.15
C ASN A 141 2.79 -10.63 -1.22
N VAL A 142 1.78 -9.80 -1.44
CA VAL A 142 0.41 -10.23 -1.74
C VAL A 142 0.30 -10.66 -3.20
N VAL A 143 0.86 -9.87 -4.11
CA VAL A 143 0.85 -10.17 -5.54
C VAL A 143 1.99 -11.11 -5.90
N GLY A 144 1.60 -12.18 -6.59
CA GLY A 144 2.49 -13.13 -7.23
C GLY A 144 2.67 -14.39 -6.41
N GLY A 145 2.62 -15.54 -7.10
CA GLY A 145 3.26 -16.76 -6.63
C GLY A 145 4.78 -16.70 -6.86
N MET A 146 5.40 -15.56 -6.58
CA MET A 146 6.84 -15.38 -6.73
C MET A 146 7.52 -16.18 -5.64
N ILE A 147 7.94 -17.38 -6.02
CA ILE A 147 8.79 -18.25 -5.23
C ILE A 147 9.88 -17.43 -4.54
N ASP A 148 9.97 -17.58 -3.22
CA ASP A 148 11.06 -16.97 -2.45
C ASP A 148 12.42 -17.53 -2.89
N ARG A 149 13.52 -17.08 -2.28
CA ARG A 149 14.88 -17.59 -2.61
C ARG A 149 15.03 -19.11 -2.42
N THR A 150 14.07 -19.78 -1.78
CA THR A 150 14.04 -21.22 -1.51
C THR A 150 13.08 -21.99 -2.41
N GLY A 151 12.37 -21.31 -3.32
CA GLY A 151 11.40 -21.98 -4.20
C GLY A 151 10.06 -22.27 -3.54
N GLN A 152 9.75 -21.67 -2.39
CA GLN A 152 8.44 -21.81 -1.75
C GLN A 152 7.50 -20.67 -2.16
N ALA A 153 6.21 -20.99 -2.34
CA ALA A 153 5.20 -20.03 -2.70
C ALA A 153 5.20 -18.86 -1.70
N SER A 154 5.27 -17.62 -2.19
CA SER A 154 5.17 -16.38 -1.41
C SER A 154 3.79 -16.12 -0.83
N TYR A 155 2.87 -17.09 -0.94
CA TYR A 155 1.52 -16.99 -0.42
C TYR A 155 0.97 -18.36 0.03
N ASP A 156 0.43 -18.42 1.25
CA ASP A 156 -0.51 -19.45 1.72
C ASP A 156 -1.66 -18.74 2.45
N PRO A 157 -2.90 -18.85 1.93
CA PRO A 157 -4.09 -18.36 2.63
C PRO A 157 -4.33 -19.03 3.98
N GLY A 158 -3.69 -20.19 4.21
CA GLY A 158 -3.97 -21.13 5.29
C GLY A 158 -2.98 -21.13 6.45
N ARG A 159 -1.98 -20.21 6.51
CA ARG A 159 -1.22 -20.03 7.75
C ARG A 159 -2.21 -19.71 8.87
N GLY A 160 -2.27 -20.60 9.85
CA GLY A 160 -3.11 -20.42 11.03
C GLY A 160 -2.80 -19.08 11.70
N PHE A 161 -3.84 -18.25 11.80
CA PHE A 161 -3.82 -16.97 12.52
C PHE A 161 -3.45 -17.20 13.98
N LYS A 162 -2.72 -16.27 14.59
CA LYS A 162 -2.48 -16.29 16.05
C LYS A 162 -3.52 -15.38 16.70
N GLY A 163 -4.51 -15.96 17.40
CA GLY A 163 -5.46 -15.20 18.21
C GLY A 163 -6.55 -14.46 17.41
N ASN A 164 -6.79 -13.18 17.75
CA ASN A 164 -7.91 -12.34 17.28
C ASN A 164 -7.52 -11.29 16.23
N GLU A 165 -6.36 -11.39 15.57
CA GLU A 165 -5.91 -10.39 14.59
C GLU A 165 -6.88 -10.28 13.38
N PRO A 166 -7.29 -9.07 12.95
CA PRO A 166 -8.02 -8.90 11.70
C PRO A 166 -7.20 -9.48 10.55
N ASN A 167 -7.80 -10.37 9.75
CA ASN A 167 -7.08 -10.99 8.63
C ASN A 167 -6.52 -9.91 7.71
N ALA A 168 -7.28 -8.85 7.44
CA ALA A 168 -6.85 -7.76 6.57
C ALA A 168 -5.53 -7.10 7.01
N ASP A 169 -5.31 -6.86 8.30
CA ASP A 169 -4.07 -6.27 8.82
C ASP A 169 -2.88 -7.23 8.65
N VAL A 170 -3.13 -8.54 8.81
CA VAL A 170 -2.12 -9.53 8.47
C VAL A 170 -1.77 -9.35 6.99
N TRP A 171 -2.76 -9.36 6.09
CA TRP A 171 -2.59 -9.14 4.63
C TRP A 171 -1.89 -7.82 4.28
N ALA A 172 -2.05 -6.78 5.08
CA ALA A 172 -1.39 -5.50 4.89
C ALA A 172 0.09 -5.48 5.32
N SER A 173 0.58 -6.45 6.10
CA SER A 173 1.98 -6.46 6.54
C SER A 173 3.02 -6.79 5.45
N ARG A 174 2.58 -6.86 4.19
CA ARG A 174 3.40 -7.27 3.03
C ARG A 174 4.02 -6.07 2.33
N LEU A 175 5.15 -6.32 1.65
CA LEU A 175 5.96 -5.27 1.04
C LEU A 175 5.20 -4.48 -0.03
N ASP A 176 4.39 -5.15 -0.84
CA ASP A 176 3.63 -4.49 -1.92
C ASP A 176 2.46 -3.64 -1.42
N PHE A 177 1.89 -3.96 -0.26
CA PHE A 177 0.96 -3.08 0.46
C PHE A 177 1.69 -1.83 0.94
N THR A 178 2.79 -2.01 1.68
CA THR A 178 3.59 -0.89 2.21
C THR A 178 4.11 0.01 1.11
N LEU A 179 4.62 -0.55 0.01
CA LEU A 179 5.06 0.24 -1.13
C LEU A 179 3.93 1.04 -1.76
N LEU A 180 2.71 0.47 -1.88
CA LEU A 180 1.57 1.22 -2.42
C LEU A 180 1.18 2.39 -1.51
N HIS A 181 1.16 2.18 -0.20
CA HIS A 181 0.96 3.23 0.80
C HIS A 181 2.00 4.36 0.65
N GLU A 182 3.30 4.02 0.63
CA GLU A 182 4.36 5.02 0.51
C GLU A 182 4.34 5.74 -0.84
N PHE A 183 4.00 5.03 -1.92
CA PHE A 183 3.88 5.65 -3.23
C PHE A 183 2.76 6.69 -3.31
N SER A 184 1.64 6.51 -2.61
CA SER A 184 0.60 7.53 -2.62
C SER A 184 1.03 8.79 -1.83
N HIS A 185 1.89 8.66 -0.82
CA HIS A 185 2.56 9.82 -0.19
C HIS A 185 3.58 10.51 -1.10
N ALA A 186 4.17 9.73 -2.01
CA ALA A 186 5.24 10.24 -2.86
C ALA A 186 4.75 11.12 -4.01
N LEU A 187 3.46 11.04 -4.35
CA LEU A 187 2.84 11.87 -5.38
C LEU A 187 2.96 13.37 -5.06
N PRO A 188 3.05 14.23 -6.09
CA PRO A 188 2.80 15.65 -5.94
C PRO A 188 1.39 15.95 -5.38
N ILE A 189 1.23 17.09 -4.70
CA ILE A 189 -0.09 17.53 -4.17
C ILE A 189 -1.15 17.58 -5.28
N THR A 190 -0.77 18.09 -6.45
CA THR A 190 -1.63 18.22 -7.63
C THR A 190 -2.03 16.88 -8.25
N GLU A 191 -1.38 15.80 -7.83
CA GLU A 191 -1.56 14.44 -8.36
C GLU A 191 -2.24 13.49 -7.37
N GLY A 192 -2.71 14.01 -6.22
CA GLY A 192 -3.44 13.22 -5.24
C GLY A 192 -2.59 12.66 -4.10
N ARG A 193 -1.55 13.39 -3.68
CA ARG A 193 -0.74 13.03 -2.51
C ARG A 193 -1.60 12.71 -1.28
N THR A 194 -1.34 11.56 -0.67
CA THR A 194 -2.04 11.11 0.55
C THR A 194 -1.32 11.53 1.84
N LEU A 195 -2.01 11.32 2.96
CA LEU A 195 -1.64 11.61 4.34
C LEU A 195 -1.89 10.36 5.22
N ASP A 196 -1.32 10.38 6.42
CA ASP A 196 -1.46 9.33 7.43
C ASP A 196 -2.51 9.72 8.46
N LEU A 197 -3.78 9.50 8.12
CA LEU A 197 -4.91 9.89 8.97
C LEU A 197 -5.41 8.73 9.82
N TYR A 198 -5.46 7.54 9.23
CA TYR A 198 -5.96 6.33 9.87
C TYR A 198 -5.08 5.16 9.48
N TYR A 199 -4.66 4.39 10.49
CA TYR A 199 -3.89 3.17 10.30
C TYR A 199 -4.71 1.95 10.71
N LYS A 200 -4.45 0.83 10.05
CA LYS A 200 -5.16 -0.46 10.23
C LYS A 200 -6.55 -0.46 9.60
N TRP A 201 -7.00 -1.67 9.27
CA TRP A 201 -8.25 -1.94 8.58
C TRP A 201 -9.45 -1.27 9.27
N GLU A 202 -9.63 -1.52 10.58
CA GLU A 202 -10.82 -1.06 11.31
C GLU A 202 -10.92 0.47 11.34
N ALA A 203 -9.80 1.18 11.50
CA ALA A 203 -9.80 2.65 11.49
C ALA A 203 -10.09 3.18 10.08
N CYS A 204 -9.53 2.58 9.04
CA CYS A 204 -9.81 2.96 7.66
C CYS A 204 -11.29 2.74 7.31
N VAL A 205 -11.89 1.63 7.75
CA VAL A 205 -13.31 1.33 7.54
C VAL A 205 -14.22 2.25 8.35
N ALA A 206 -13.88 2.51 9.62
CA ALA A 206 -14.67 3.37 10.49
C ALA A 206 -14.77 4.81 9.97
N ASN A 207 -13.71 5.28 9.30
CA ASN A 207 -13.64 6.64 8.75
C ASN A 207 -13.91 6.70 7.24
N GLY A 208 -14.25 5.59 6.57
CA GLY A 208 -14.47 5.56 5.11
C GLY A 208 -15.64 6.41 4.61
N GLY A 209 -16.53 6.83 5.51
CA GLY A 209 -17.62 7.77 5.24
C GLY A 209 -17.23 9.25 5.38
N GLU A 210 -15.98 9.56 5.69
CA GLU A 210 -15.47 10.93 5.82
C GLU A 210 -14.83 11.41 4.51
N ASP A 211 -14.90 12.72 4.23
CA ASP A 211 -14.24 13.30 3.05
C ASP A 211 -12.72 13.14 3.11
N THR A 212 -12.16 13.09 4.31
CA THR A 212 -10.73 12.88 4.55
C THR A 212 -10.26 11.46 4.22
N ALA A 213 -11.16 10.48 4.08
CA ALA A 213 -10.80 9.10 3.76
C ALA A 213 -10.10 8.98 2.39
N CYS A 214 -10.48 9.82 1.42
CA CYS A 214 -9.83 9.86 0.10
C CYS A 214 -8.43 10.49 0.12
N LEU A 215 -8.01 11.04 1.27
CA LEU A 215 -6.66 11.55 1.50
C LEU A 215 -5.79 10.55 2.27
N ASN A 216 -6.32 9.45 2.78
CA ASN A 216 -5.57 8.53 3.64
C ASN A 216 -4.85 7.42 2.85
N ALA A 217 -3.53 7.28 3.02
CA ALA A 217 -2.71 6.33 2.27
C ALA A 217 -3.11 4.86 2.49
N ASP A 218 -3.30 4.48 3.75
CA ASP A 218 -3.71 3.12 4.13
C ASP A 218 -5.05 2.72 3.49
N THR A 219 -5.98 3.67 3.33
CA THR A 219 -7.26 3.42 2.68
C THR A 219 -7.10 2.97 1.22
N TYR A 220 -6.17 3.57 0.48
CA TYR A 220 -5.82 3.12 -0.88
C TYR A 220 -5.17 1.74 -0.87
N ALA A 221 -4.19 1.53 0.01
CA ALA A 221 -3.50 0.25 0.09
C ALA A 221 -4.46 -0.90 0.46
N TYR A 222 -5.39 -0.68 1.40
CA TYR A 222 -6.40 -1.67 1.80
C TYR A 222 -7.43 -1.95 0.72
N PHE A 223 -7.91 -0.92 0.01
CA PHE A 223 -8.83 -1.15 -1.10
C PHE A 223 -8.17 -1.97 -2.21
N ALA A 224 -6.95 -1.62 -2.62
CA ALA A 224 -6.22 -2.36 -3.64
C ALA A 224 -5.92 -3.82 -3.23
N LEU A 225 -5.57 -4.03 -1.96
CA LEU A 225 -5.43 -5.34 -1.36
C LEU A 225 -6.73 -6.14 -1.42
N GLY A 226 -7.85 -5.56 -1.00
CA GLY A 226 -9.16 -6.22 -1.04
C GLY A 226 -9.60 -6.57 -2.46
N VAL A 227 -9.39 -5.66 -3.43
CA VAL A 227 -9.64 -5.93 -4.86
C VAL A 227 -8.82 -7.13 -5.34
N HIS A 228 -7.53 -7.18 -4.99
CA HIS A 228 -6.69 -8.32 -5.33
C HIS A 228 -7.26 -9.62 -4.74
N CYS A 229 -7.60 -9.62 -3.44
CA CYS A 229 -8.19 -10.78 -2.76
C CYS A 229 -9.48 -11.26 -3.45
N ILE A 230 -10.35 -10.34 -3.86
CA ILE A 230 -11.60 -10.66 -4.54
C ILE A 230 -11.34 -11.28 -5.92
N LYS A 231 -10.42 -10.70 -6.71
CA LYS A 231 -10.20 -11.12 -8.10
C LYS A 231 -9.33 -12.36 -8.24
N VAL A 232 -8.35 -12.55 -7.34
CA VAL A 232 -7.30 -13.58 -7.50
C VAL A 232 -7.57 -14.81 -6.62
N PRO A 233 -7.41 -14.79 -5.29
CA PRO A 233 -7.70 -15.95 -4.44
C PRO A 233 -9.21 -16.16 -4.18
N ARG A 234 -10.09 -15.26 -4.64
CA ARG A 234 -11.56 -15.33 -4.46
C ARG A 234 -11.96 -15.31 -2.99
N VAL A 235 -11.40 -14.36 -2.26
CA VAL A 235 -11.69 -14.08 -0.85
C VAL A 235 -12.10 -12.63 -0.72
N LYS A 236 -13.08 -12.35 0.13
CA LYS A 236 -13.43 -10.98 0.53
C LYS A 236 -13.20 -10.75 2.02
N PHE A 237 -13.06 -9.49 2.41
CA PHE A 237 -12.97 -9.09 3.81
C PHE A 237 -14.31 -8.54 4.29
N SER A 238 -14.69 -8.82 5.53
CA SER A 238 -15.79 -8.14 6.21
C SER A 238 -15.35 -6.77 6.73
N LYS A 239 -16.30 -5.97 7.26
CA LYS A 239 -15.97 -4.68 7.90
C LYS A 239 -15.01 -4.82 9.08
N GLU A 240 -15.05 -5.94 9.78
CA GLU A 240 -14.14 -6.29 10.89
C GLU A 240 -12.81 -6.89 10.39
N GLY A 241 -12.55 -6.88 9.08
CA GLY A 241 -11.32 -7.37 8.49
C GLY A 241 -11.20 -8.89 8.46
N LYS A 242 -12.30 -9.64 8.68
CA LYS A 242 -12.30 -11.10 8.65
C LYS A 242 -12.39 -11.63 7.23
N HIS A 243 -11.63 -12.68 6.93
CA HIS A 243 -11.68 -13.31 5.61
C HIS A 243 -12.98 -14.12 5.40
N GLN A 244 -13.53 -14.08 4.19
CA GLN A 244 -14.69 -14.86 3.78
C GLN A 244 -14.43 -15.46 2.41
N LEU A 245 -14.51 -16.78 2.30
CA LEU A 245 -14.39 -17.48 1.02
C LEU A 245 -15.58 -17.13 0.14
N MET A 246 -15.32 -16.64 -1.07
CA MET A 246 -16.36 -16.36 -2.03
C MET A 246 -16.84 -17.69 -2.62
N ARG A 247 -18.14 -17.95 -2.57
CA ARG A 247 -18.70 -19.13 -3.23
C ARG A 247 -18.44 -19.00 -4.72
N ARG A 248 -17.85 -20.03 -5.34
CA ARG A 248 -17.82 -20.11 -6.82
C ARG A 248 -19.26 -19.95 -7.30
N ALA A 249 -19.50 -19.00 -8.20
CA ALA A 249 -20.68 -19.05 -9.02
C ALA A 249 -20.63 -20.38 -9.75
N GLY A 250 -21.35 -21.38 -9.22
CA GLY A 250 -21.59 -22.60 -9.95
C GLY A 250 -22.23 -22.16 -11.24
N LYS A 251 -21.57 -22.39 -12.39
CA LYS A 251 -22.30 -22.48 -13.65
C LYS A 251 -23.46 -23.40 -13.33
N ARG A 252 -24.69 -22.89 -13.32
CA ARG A 252 -25.87 -23.73 -13.48
C ARG A 252 -25.61 -24.40 -14.82
N ALA A 253 -25.02 -25.59 -14.79
CA ALA A 253 -25.15 -26.53 -15.88
C ALA A 253 -26.65 -26.56 -16.14
N GLY A 254 -27.04 -26.10 -17.33
CA GLY A 254 -28.43 -26.04 -17.71
C GLY A 254 -29.06 -27.37 -17.31
N GLN A 255 -30.17 -27.31 -16.58
CA GLN A 255 -31.09 -28.42 -16.52
C GLN A 255 -31.52 -28.71 -17.96
N LEU A 256 -30.70 -29.48 -18.67
CA LEU A 256 -31.14 -30.42 -19.69
C LEU A 256 -31.93 -31.49 -18.94
N ILE A 257 -33.11 -31.13 -18.45
CA ILE A 257 -34.15 -32.11 -18.24
C ILE A 257 -34.59 -32.50 -19.64
N MET A 258 -34.20 -33.72 -19.98
CA MET A 258 -34.44 -34.46 -21.21
C MET A 258 -35.77 -34.08 -21.86
N LYS A 259 -35.70 -33.63 -23.12
CA LYS A 259 -36.77 -33.94 -24.07
C LYS A 259 -36.86 -35.46 -24.13
N LEU A 260 -37.90 -36.03 -23.54
CA LEU A 260 -38.32 -37.39 -23.84
C LEU A 260 -38.62 -37.45 -25.34
N TRP A 261 -37.76 -38.13 -26.09
CA TRP A 261 -38.10 -38.69 -27.38
C TRP A 261 -38.38 -40.18 -27.17
N ASN A 262 -39.61 -40.55 -27.53
CA ASN A 262 -40.13 -41.87 -27.88
C ASN A 262 -40.51 -42.85 -26.76
N ALA A 263 -41.82 -42.86 -26.44
CA ALA A 263 -42.71 -44.00 -26.70
C ALA A 263 -44.12 -43.47 -27.04
#